data_AF-A0A2M4DQT6-F1
#
_entry.id   AF-A0A2M4DQT6-F1
#
_cell.length_a   1.000
_cell.length_b   1.000
_cell.length_c   1.000
_cell.angle_alpha   90.00
_cell.angle_beta   90.00
_cell.angle_gamma   90.00
#
_symmetry.space_group_name_H-M   'P 1'
#
loop_
_entity.id
_entity.type
_entity.pdbx_description
1 polymer ?
#
loop_
_entity_poly.entity_id
_entity_poly.type
_entity_poly.pdbx_seq_one_letter_code
_entity_poly.pdbx_strand_id
1 'polypeptide(L)'
;MKHSVKLILLAVLFCAYCTNAQEDDVTDPDTDADPTVALDGTNQLDTKRAGRITGGTIASIGDYPYIAAILITNGANSIESFIGVIINDNQVLTSAHTVDPNRLPGGIKSVSEGNEAKKRGNN
;
A
#
# COMPACT_ATOMS: atom_id res chain seq x y z
N MET A 1 4.76 -39.85 -25.97
CA MET A 1 3.49 -39.94 -25.20
C MET A 1 3.66 -39.72 -23.69
N LYS A 2 4.76 -40.16 -23.04
CA LYS A 2 4.93 -40.08 -21.57
C LYS A 2 5.13 -38.66 -20.98
N HIS A 3 5.60 -37.70 -21.78
CA HIS A 3 5.81 -36.31 -21.33
C HIS A 3 4.52 -35.50 -21.22
N SER A 4 3.52 -35.77 -22.07
CA SER A 4 2.20 -35.07 -22.01
C SER A 4 1.43 -35.37 -20.74
N VAL A 5 1.48 -36.62 -20.25
CA VAL A 5 0.71 -37.02 -19.06
C VAL A 5 1.22 -36.32 -17.80
N LYS A 6 2.55 -36.14 -17.67
CA LYS A 6 3.15 -35.41 -16.55
C LYS A 6 2.77 -33.93 -16.57
N LEU A 7 2.72 -33.31 -17.76
CA LEU A 7 2.29 -31.91 -17.91
C LEU A 7 0.82 -31.72 -17.55
N ILE A 8 -0.05 -32.64 -17.97
CA ILE A 8 -1.48 -32.61 -17.62
C ILE A 8 -1.65 -32.79 -16.10
N LEU A 9 -0.91 -33.70 -15.49
CA LEU A 9 -0.99 -33.96 -14.04
C LEU A 9 -0.46 -32.78 -13.22
N LEU A 10 0.58 -32.10 -13.68
CA LEU A 10 1.10 -30.87 -13.07
C LEU A 10 0.08 -29.72 -13.16
N ALA A 11 -0.57 -29.55 -14.32
CA ALA A 11 -1.59 -28.53 -14.51
C ALA A 11 -2.80 -28.74 -13.59
N VAL A 12 -3.29 -29.99 -13.48
CA VAL A 12 -4.41 -30.32 -12.58
C VAL A 12 -4.02 -30.14 -11.11
N LEU A 13 -2.79 -30.52 -10.71
CA LEU A 13 -2.30 -30.31 -9.35
C LEU A 13 -2.18 -28.82 -9.02
N PHE A 14 -1.70 -28.00 -9.96
CA PHE A 14 -1.63 -26.55 -9.81
C PHE A 14 -3.04 -25.93 -9.72
N CYS A 15 -3.97 -26.35 -10.58
CA CYS A 15 -5.37 -25.91 -10.52
C CYS A 15 -6.01 -26.25 -9.17
N ALA A 16 -5.82 -27.47 -8.65
CA ALA A 16 -6.34 -27.87 -7.35
C ALA A 16 -5.70 -27.10 -6.19
N TYR A 17 -4.43 -26.73 -6.29
CA TYR A 17 -3.76 -25.88 -5.30
C TYR A 17 -4.31 -24.45 -5.32
N CYS A 18 -4.60 -23.90 -6.51
CA CYS A 18 -5.17 -22.56 -6.66
C CYS A 18 -6.61 -22.45 -6.12
N THR A 19 -7.38 -23.55 -6.04
CA THR A 19 -8.77 -23.51 -5.53
C THR A 19 -8.85 -23.52 -3.99
N ASN A 20 -7.78 -23.84 -3.27
CA ASN A 20 -7.80 -23.96 -1.80
C ASN A 20 -7.25 -22.73 -1.06
N ALA A 21 -7.14 -21.58 -1.73
CA ALA A 21 -6.66 -20.34 -1.14
C ALA A 21 -7.76 -19.28 -0.99
N GLN A 22 -8.95 -19.67 -0.53
CA GLN A 22 -9.88 -18.77 0.15
C GLN A 22 -11.03 -19.58 0.74
N GLU A 23 -11.13 -19.61 2.07
CA GLU A 23 -12.37 -19.59 2.88
C GLU A 23 -11.97 -19.81 4.35
N ASP A 24 -11.09 -18.96 4.85
CA ASP A 24 -11.28 -18.51 6.23
C ASP A 24 -12.38 -17.46 6.12
N ASP A 25 -13.56 -17.77 6.65
CA ASP A 25 -14.69 -16.85 6.85
C ASP A 25 -14.22 -15.67 7.73
N VAL A 26 -13.47 -14.76 7.13
CA VAL A 26 -13.37 -13.40 7.61
C VAL A 26 -14.71 -12.80 7.26
N THR A 27 -15.58 -12.73 8.28
CA THR A 27 -16.82 -11.96 8.21
C THR A 27 -16.45 -10.54 7.77
N ASP A 28 -16.64 -10.27 6.49
CA ASP A 28 -16.33 -9.00 5.86
C ASP A 28 -17.30 -7.94 6.39
N PRO A 29 -16.84 -6.92 7.14
CA PRO A 29 -17.72 -5.83 7.54
C PRO A 29 -17.93 -4.79 6.43
N ASP A 30 -17.28 -4.89 5.26
CA ASP A 30 -17.50 -3.95 4.15
C ASP A 30 -18.69 -4.38 3.28
N THR A 31 -19.88 -4.32 3.87
CA THR A 31 -21.03 -3.91 3.07
C THR A 31 -20.91 -2.40 2.85
N ASP A 32 -20.21 -2.02 1.78
CA ASP A 32 -20.24 -0.68 1.19
C ASP A 32 -21.64 -0.39 0.61
N ALA A 33 -22.65 -0.39 1.48
CA ALA A 33 -23.79 0.48 1.24
C ALA A 33 -23.24 1.90 1.34
N ASP A 34 -22.94 2.48 0.19
CA ASP A 34 -22.65 3.91 0.00
C ASP A 34 -23.56 4.71 0.95
N PRO A 35 -23.02 5.35 2.01
CA PRO A 35 -23.82 6.25 2.79
C PRO A 35 -23.95 7.48 1.90
N THR A 36 -25.02 7.49 1.10
CA THR A 36 -25.63 8.71 0.58
C THR A 36 -25.50 9.75 1.67
N VAL A 37 -24.80 10.83 1.33
CA VAL A 37 -24.41 11.93 2.20
C VAL A 37 -25.66 12.55 2.82
N ALA A 38 -26.20 11.92 3.86
CA ALA A 38 -27.23 12.45 4.71
C ALA A 38 -26.51 13.17 5.83
N LEU A 39 -26.30 14.46 5.60
CA LEU A 39 -25.88 15.42 6.61
C LEU A 39 -27.05 15.56 7.60
N ASP A 40 -27.20 14.62 8.51
CA ASP A 40 -28.10 14.76 9.65
C ASP A 40 -27.38 14.42 10.96
N GLY A 41 -27.40 15.39 11.86
CA GLY A 41 -26.55 15.50 13.04
C GLY A 41 -26.95 14.60 14.19
N THR A 42 -27.18 13.31 13.94
CA THR A 42 -27.34 12.32 14.99
C THR A 42 -26.02 11.57 15.13
N ASN A 43 -25.38 11.72 16.29
CA ASN A 43 -24.20 10.93 16.68
C ASN A 43 -24.63 9.47 16.79
N GLN A 44 -24.69 8.75 15.66
CA GLN A 44 -24.71 7.31 15.69
C GLN A 44 -23.39 6.88 16.30
N LEU A 45 -23.48 6.47 17.56
CA LEU A 45 -22.41 5.88 18.32
C LEU A 45 -22.11 4.52 17.67
N ASP A 46 -21.32 4.57 16.60
CA ASP A 46 -20.61 3.42 16.08
C ASP A 46 -19.67 2.93 17.19
N THR A 47 -20.18 2.00 17.99
CA THR A 47 -19.47 1.35 19.10
C THR A 47 -18.35 0.43 18.63
N LYS A 48 -18.19 0.25 17.31
CA LYS A 48 -17.11 -0.51 16.69
C LYS A 48 -15.93 0.36 16.21
N ARG A 49 -16.03 1.69 16.24
CA ARG A 49 -14.85 2.54 15.99
C ARG A 49 -13.86 2.38 17.14
N ALA A 50 -12.81 1.59 16.92
CA ALA A 50 -11.56 1.76 17.63
C ALA A 50 -11.18 3.24 17.50
N GLY A 51 -11.04 3.96 18.63
CA GLY A 51 -10.96 5.42 18.66
C GLY A 51 -9.87 6.03 17.76
N ARG A 52 -9.84 7.36 17.67
CA ARG A 52 -8.83 8.06 16.85
C ARG A 52 -7.41 7.73 17.31
N ILE A 53 -6.54 7.35 16.36
CA ILE A 53 -5.10 7.26 16.61
C ILE A 53 -4.60 8.68 16.94
N THR A 54 -4.03 8.84 18.13
CA THR A 54 -3.47 10.10 18.63
C THR A 54 -2.12 9.83 19.29
N GLY A 55 -1.25 10.85 19.39
CA GLY A 55 0.03 10.73 20.11
C GLY A 55 1.21 10.21 19.27
N GLY A 56 1.23 10.45 17.96
CA GLY A 56 2.39 10.13 17.13
C GLY A 56 3.67 10.86 17.60
N THR A 57 4.81 10.22 17.42
CA THR A 57 6.15 10.76 17.74
C THR A 57 6.99 10.84 16.47
N ILE A 58 7.97 11.75 16.44
CA ILE A 58 8.96 11.82 15.38
C ILE A 58 9.77 10.52 15.43
N ALA A 59 9.88 9.83 14.30
CA ALA A 59 10.72 8.65 14.16
C ALA A 59 12.08 9.08 13.60
N SER A 60 13.17 8.53 14.16
CA SER A 60 14.48 8.67 13.56
C SER A 60 14.62 7.66 12.42
N ILE A 61 15.44 7.98 11.43
CA ILE A 61 15.78 7.07 10.32
C ILE A 61 16.35 5.75 10.84
N GLY A 62 17.10 5.81 11.94
CA GLY A 62 17.69 4.62 12.56
C GLY A 62 16.66 3.66 13.15
N ASP A 63 15.46 4.13 13.50
CA ASP A 63 14.41 3.29 14.08
C ASP A 63 13.73 2.42 13.00
N TYR A 64 13.66 2.93 11.77
CA TYR A 64 13.02 2.27 10.63
C TYR A 64 13.88 2.41 9.36
N PRO A 65 15.07 1.76 9.31
CA PRO A 65 16.07 1.99 8.27
C PRO A 65 15.64 1.50 6.88
N TYR A 66 14.57 0.70 6.82
CA TYR A 66 14.00 0.20 5.57
C TYR A 66 12.96 1.15 4.95
N ILE A 67 12.59 2.24 5.61
CA ILE A 67 11.62 3.20 5.05
C ILE A 67 12.31 4.12 4.05
N ALA A 68 11.76 4.19 2.84
CA ALA A 68 12.24 5.03 1.75
C ALA A 68 11.20 6.07 1.33
N ALA A 69 11.67 7.26 0.98
CA ALA A 69 10.87 8.30 0.34
C ALA A 69 11.09 8.26 -1.18
N ILE A 70 10.00 8.17 -1.93
CA ILE A 70 10.03 8.17 -3.39
C ILE A 70 9.61 9.56 -3.85
N LEU A 71 10.53 10.26 -4.53
CA LEU A 71 10.34 11.65 -4.96
C LEU A 71 10.13 11.69 -6.47
N ILE A 72 8.99 12.22 -6.89
CA ILE A 72 8.65 12.29 -8.30
C ILE A 72 8.43 13.74 -8.71
N THR A 73 9.26 14.20 -9.65
CA THR A 73 9.13 15.52 -10.25
C THR A 73 8.25 15.46 -11.48
N ASN A 74 7.13 16.17 -11.44
CA ASN A 74 6.28 16.40 -12.61
C ASN A 74 6.80 17.61 -13.41
N GLY A 75 6.45 17.70 -14.70
CA GLY A 75 6.89 18.74 -15.64
C GLY A 75 6.59 20.19 -15.22
N ALA A 76 5.74 20.39 -14.21
CA ALA A 76 5.42 21.70 -13.63
C ALA A 76 6.28 22.08 -12.41
N ASN A 77 7.41 21.41 -12.16
CA ASN A 77 8.25 21.57 -10.96
C ASN A 77 7.56 21.23 -9.62
N SER A 78 6.41 20.55 -9.66
CA SER A 78 5.81 19.97 -8.46
C SER A 78 6.52 18.66 -8.11
N ILE A 79 6.81 18.49 -6.82
CA ILE A 79 7.38 17.25 -6.26
C ILE A 79 6.27 16.53 -5.52
N GLU A 80 5.91 15.35 -6.01
CA GLU A 80 5.06 14.40 -5.27
C GLU A 80 5.96 13.47 -4.45
N SER A 81 5.53 13.16 -3.23
CA SER A 81 6.25 12.27 -2.31
C SER A 81 5.38 11.06 -1.99
N PHE A 82 5.95 9.86 -2.17
CA PHE A 82 5.35 8.59 -1.80
C PHE A 82 6.27 7.83 -0.86
N ILE A 83 5.75 6.74 -0.30
CA ILE A 83 6.47 5.88 0.64
C ILE A 83 6.77 4.54 -0.04
N GLY A 84 7.94 3.99 0.27
CA GLY A 84 8.33 2.64 -0.09
C GLY A 84 9.12 1.95 1.02
N VAL A 85 9.39 0.66 0.83
CA VAL A 85 10.16 -0.18 1.74
C VAL A 85 11.34 -0.80 0.99
N ILE A 86 12.56 -0.61 1.50
CA ILE A 86 13.78 -1.24 0.98
C ILE A 86 13.70 -2.75 1.27
N ILE A 87 13.72 -3.56 0.23
CA ILE A 87 13.68 -5.03 0.33
C ILE A 87 15.04 -5.66 0.02
N ASN A 88 15.95 -4.92 -0.63
CA ASN A 88 17.38 -5.23 -0.79
C ASN A 88 18.13 -3.99 -1.31
N ASP A 89 19.44 -4.15 -1.52
CA ASP A 89 20.40 -3.12 -1.93
C ASP A 89 19.98 -2.31 -3.17
N ASN A 90 19.11 -2.85 -4.03
CA ASN A 90 18.71 -2.20 -5.28
C ASN A 90 17.20 -2.23 -5.54
N GLN A 91 16.38 -2.58 -4.56
CA GLN A 91 14.93 -2.71 -4.76
C GLN A 91 14.13 -2.11 -3.60
N VAL A 92 13.10 -1.36 -3.98
CA VAL A 92 12.12 -0.76 -3.08
C VAL A 92 10.73 -1.22 -3.49
N LEU A 93 9.98 -1.77 -2.54
CA LEU A 93 8.59 -2.16 -2.67
C LEU A 93 7.68 -0.95 -2.40
N THR A 94 6.70 -0.71 -3.27
CA THR A 94 5.70 0.36 -3.12
C THR A 94 4.40 -0.04 -3.84
N SER A 95 3.38 0.83 -3.77
CA SER A 95 2.11 0.63 -4.46
C SER A 95 2.26 0.80 -5.98
N ALA A 96 1.47 0.05 -6.76
CA ALA A 96 1.48 0.20 -8.23
C ALA A 96 1.09 1.62 -8.69
N HIS A 97 0.17 2.27 -7.97
CA HIS A 97 -0.27 3.65 -8.25
C HIS A 97 0.86 4.69 -8.10
N THR A 98 1.87 4.42 -7.26
CA THR A 98 3.07 5.25 -7.13
C THR A 98 3.90 5.26 -8.41
N VAL A 99 3.85 4.18 -9.19
CA VAL A 99 4.70 3.96 -10.38
C VAL A 99 3.90 3.88 -11.68
N ASP A 100 2.64 4.33 -11.66
CA ASP A 100 1.74 4.27 -12.81
C ASP A 100 2.33 5.05 -14.01
N PRO A 101 2.59 4.37 -15.15
CA PRO A 101 3.20 4.99 -16.33
C PRO A 101 2.32 6.08 -16.94
N ASN A 102 1.00 6.04 -16.73
CA ASN A 102 0.10 7.09 -17.22
C ASN A 102 0.25 8.39 -16.42
N ARG A 103 0.62 8.28 -15.14
CA ARG A 103 0.88 9.43 -14.28
C ARG A 103 2.30 9.97 -14.48
N LEU A 104 3.25 9.09 -14.81
CA LEU A 104 4.67 9.38 -14.88
C LEU A 104 5.26 9.13 -16.27
N PRO A 105 5.01 10.00 -17.27
CA PRO A 105 5.69 9.94 -18.55
C PRO A 105 7.19 10.23 -18.35
N GLY A 106 7.98 9.18 -18.09
CA GLY A 106 9.42 9.26 -17.77
C GLY A 106 9.86 8.49 -16.53
N GLY A 107 8.95 7.80 -15.83
CA GLY A 107 9.27 6.91 -14.70
C GLY A 107 9.71 7.64 -13.42
N ILE A 108 10.13 6.86 -12.41
CA ILE A 108 10.65 7.36 -11.15
C ILE A 108 12.00 8.05 -11.39
N LYS A 109 12.14 9.30 -10.98
CA LYS A 109 13.38 10.07 -11.15
C LYS A 109 14.38 9.89 -10.01
N SER A 110 13.89 9.72 -8.78
CA SER A 110 14.76 9.46 -7.62
C SER A 110 14.04 8.73 -6.51
N VAL A 111 14.82 7.91 -5.79
CA VAL A 111 14.45 7.29 -4.53
C VAL A 111 15.49 7.73 -3.53
N SER A 112 15.05 8.26 -2.38
CA SER A 112 15.94 8.63 -1.29
C SER A 112 15.60 7.80 -0.06
N GLU A 113 16.63 7.51 0.73
CA GLU A 113 16.43 7.02 2.09
C GLU A 113 15.59 8.04 2.88
N GLY A 114 14.82 7.55 3.85
CA GLY A 114 14.04 8.43 4.74
C GLY A 114 14.94 9.53 5.30
N ASN A 115 14.42 10.75 5.41
CA ASN A 115 15.10 11.86 6.06
C ASN A 115 14.45 12.16 7.42
N GLU A 116 15.20 12.77 8.34
CA GLU A 116 14.67 13.18 9.64
C GLU A 116 13.53 14.19 9.42
N ALA A 117 12.35 13.92 9.99
CA ALA A 117 11.19 14.79 9.83
C ALA A 117 11.44 16.14 10.53
N LYS A 118 11.47 17.24 9.76
CA LYS A 118 11.57 18.58 10.33
C LYS A 118 10.28 18.93 11.07
N LYS A 119 10.36 19.09 12.39
CA LYS A 119 9.24 19.58 13.22
C LYS A 119 8.71 20.88 12.62
N ARG A 120 7.46 20.89 12.14
CA ARG A 120 6.79 22.14 11.77
C ARG A 120 6.69 23.00 13.04
N GLY A 121 7.36 24.15 13.02
CA GLY A 121 7.29 25.12 14.10
C GLY A 121 5.84 25.59 14.26
N ASN A 122 5.37 25.62 15.50
CA ASN A 122 4.11 26.27 15.83
C ASN A 122 4.31 27.79 15.64
N ASN A 123 3.50 28.41 14.77
CA ASN A 123 3.28 29.85 14.79
C ASN A 123 2.30 30.20 15.92
#